data_AF-A0A0N6ZK92-F1
#
_entry.id   AF-A0A0N6ZK92-F1
#
_cell.length_a   1.000
_cell.length_b   1.000
_cell.length_c   1.000
_cell.angle_alpha   90.00
_cell.angle_beta   90.00
_cell.angle_gamma   90.00
#
_symmetry.space_group_name_H-M   'P 1'
#
loop_
_entity.id
_entity.type
_entity.pdbx_description
1 polymer ?
#
loop_
_entity_poly.entity_id
_entity_poly.type
_entity_poly.pdbx_seq_one_letter_code
_entity_poly.pdbx_strand_id
1 'polypeptide(L)'
;MLSRNGAVSAALDFLQKEAYPDRAESVVMLPELGIDYPYGWAVRFDFKEHIETGDRTQAPFTSVVVVPHDGSDPHFPPTNLPVEKYMGLRVSGDWPTQKGQ
;
A
#
# COMPACT_ATOMS: atom_id res chain seq x y z
N MET A 1 -8.69 14.67 6.06
CA MET A 1 -8.50 13.23 6.30
C MET A 1 -9.15 12.47 5.16
N LEU A 2 -8.40 11.62 4.47
CA LEU A 2 -8.91 10.86 3.32
C LEU A 2 -9.83 9.73 3.81
N SER A 3 -10.98 9.54 3.17
CA SER A 3 -11.88 8.43 3.51
C SER A 3 -11.27 7.08 3.11
N ARG A 4 -11.73 5.98 3.73
CA ARG A 4 -11.31 4.63 3.34
C ARG A 4 -11.50 4.37 1.84
N ASN A 5 -12.67 4.71 1.30
CA ASN A 5 -12.95 4.52 -0.12
C ASN A 5 -12.03 5.37 -1.00
N GLY A 6 -11.75 6.62 -0.59
CA GLY A 6 -10.79 7.47 -1.29
C GLY A 6 -9.38 6.87 -1.29
N ALA A 7 -8.94 6.31 -0.16
CA ALA A 7 -7.66 5.64 -0.05
C ALA A 7 -7.59 4.37 -0.91
N VAL A 8 -8.67 3.59 -0.94
CA VAL A 8 -8.75 2.38 -1.76
C VAL A 8 -8.69 2.71 -3.25
N SER A 9 -9.42 3.74 -3.70
CA SER A 9 -9.36 4.19 -5.09
C SER A 9 -7.96 4.68 -5.47
N ALA A 10 -7.30 5.48 -4.61
CA ALA A 10 -5.94 5.95 -4.87
C ALA A 10 -4.92 4.80 -4.90
N ALA A 11 -5.03 3.83 -3.99
CA ALA A 11 -4.18 2.66 -3.97
C ALA A 11 -4.39 1.77 -5.22
N LEU A 12 -5.65 1.57 -5.64
CA LEU A 12 -5.97 0.82 -6.84
C LEU A 12 -5.36 1.48 -8.08
N ASP A 13 -5.52 2.81 -8.21
CA ASP A 13 -4.95 3.57 -9.32
C ASP A 13 -3.42 3.42 -9.38
N PHE A 14 -2.73 3.56 -8.25
CA PHE A 14 -1.28 3.34 -8.15
C PHE A 14 -0.90 1.91 -8.57
N LEU A 15 -1.62 0.90 -8.07
CA LEU A 15 -1.33 -0.50 -8.39
C LEU A 15 -1.51 -0.80 -9.88
N GLN A 16 -2.57 -0.29 -10.49
CA GLN A 16 -2.91 -0.59 -11.89
C GLN A 16 -2.12 0.25 -12.89
N LYS A 17 -1.67 1.45 -12.53
CA LYS A 17 -0.99 2.36 -13.47
C LYS A 17 0.53 2.33 -13.32
N GLU A 18 1.03 2.08 -12.12
CA GLU A 18 2.46 2.24 -11.82
C GLU A 18 3.11 0.94 -11.35
N ALA A 19 2.56 0.29 -10.31
CA ALA A 19 3.24 -0.85 -9.70
C ALA A 19 3.10 -2.15 -10.50
N TYR A 20 1.93 -2.41 -11.06
CA TYR A 20 1.59 -3.66 -11.76
C TYR A 20 0.71 -3.41 -13.00
N PRO A 21 1.14 -2.58 -13.97
CA PRO A 21 0.35 -2.31 -15.17
C PRO A 21 0.02 -3.59 -15.97
N ASP A 22 0.97 -4.53 -16.04
CA ASP A 22 0.77 -5.81 -16.75
C ASP A 22 -0.17 -6.77 -16.03
N ARG A 23 -0.55 -6.48 -14.78
CA ARG A 23 -1.46 -7.29 -13.96
C ARG A 23 -2.63 -6.46 -13.41
N ALA A 24 -2.97 -5.34 -14.05
CA ALA A 24 -3.98 -4.41 -13.57
C ALA A 24 -5.34 -5.09 -13.29
N GLU A 25 -5.75 -6.03 -14.15
CA GLU A 25 -7.01 -6.78 -14.00
C GLU A 25 -6.99 -7.83 -12.89
N SER A 26 -5.80 -8.21 -12.40
CA SER A 26 -5.62 -9.18 -11.32
C SER A 26 -5.65 -8.54 -9.93
N VAL A 27 -5.49 -7.22 -9.83
CA VAL A 27 -5.49 -6.52 -8.53
C VAL A 27 -6.85 -6.64 -7.84
N VAL A 28 -6.87 -7.23 -6.65
CA VAL A 28 -8.04 -7.32 -5.77
C VAL A 28 -7.80 -6.51 -4.51
N MET A 29 -8.56 -5.43 -4.33
CA MET A 29 -8.50 -4.60 -3.13
C MET A 29 -9.22 -5.26 -1.96
N LEU A 30 -8.64 -5.18 -0.76
CA LEU A 30 -9.18 -5.76 0.47
C LEU A 30 -9.45 -4.64 1.51
N PRO A 31 -10.44 -3.76 1.25
CA PRO A 31 -10.64 -2.53 2.00
C PRO A 31 -10.94 -2.74 3.49
N GLU A 32 -11.58 -3.86 3.85
CA GLU A 32 -11.90 -4.19 5.24
C GLU A 32 -10.68 -4.54 6.10
N LEU A 33 -9.57 -4.90 5.46
CA LEU A 33 -8.30 -5.16 6.13
C LEU A 33 -7.41 -3.91 6.18
N GLY A 34 -7.89 -2.78 5.64
CA GLY A 34 -7.17 -1.51 5.68
C GLY A 34 -7.15 -0.92 7.09
N ILE A 35 -5.99 -0.42 7.50
CA ILE A 35 -5.79 0.22 8.81
C ILE A 35 -5.53 1.70 8.60
N ASP A 36 -6.24 2.53 9.36
CA ASP A 36 -6.05 3.98 9.38
C ASP A 36 -4.99 4.35 10.41
N TYR A 37 -3.90 4.98 9.97
CA TYR A 37 -2.86 5.51 10.84
C TYR A 37 -2.82 7.03 10.74
N PRO A 38 -2.26 7.74 11.74
CA PRO A 38 -2.17 9.20 11.68
C PRO A 38 -1.35 9.74 10.49
N TYR A 39 -0.45 8.94 9.90
CA TYR A 39 0.25 9.31 8.66
C TYR A 39 -0.62 9.16 7.40
N GLY A 40 -1.48 8.13 7.37
CA GLY A 40 -2.13 7.67 6.16
C GLY A 40 -2.79 6.31 6.34
N TRP A 41 -3.46 5.84 5.30
CA TRP A 41 -4.03 4.50 5.25
C TRP A 41 -2.98 3.45 4.85
N ALA A 42 -2.98 2.31 5.52
CA ALA A 42 -2.33 1.09 5.04
C ALA A 42 -3.40 0.21 4.38
N VAL A 43 -3.50 0.26 3.06
CA VAL A 43 -4.52 -0.44 2.26
C VAL A 43 -3.99 -1.80 1.83
N ARG A 44 -4.79 -2.85 2.04
CA ARG A 44 -4.45 -4.22 1.66
C ARG A 44 -4.95 -4.56 0.26
N PHE A 45 -4.16 -5.33 -0.47
CA PHE A 45 -4.55 -5.93 -1.73
C PHE A 45 -3.93 -7.33 -1.87
N ASP A 46 -4.41 -8.09 -2.83
CA ASP A 46 -3.82 -9.33 -3.28
C ASP A 46 -4.04 -9.48 -4.81
N PHE A 47 -3.49 -10.52 -5.40
CA PHE A 47 -3.75 -10.90 -6.78
C PHE A 47 -4.81 -11.99 -6.87
N LYS A 48 -5.69 -11.88 -7.86
CA LYS A 48 -6.77 -12.83 -8.12
C LYS A 48 -6.25 -14.26 -8.20
N GLU A 49 -5.14 -14.49 -8.92
CA GLU A 49 -4.57 -15.83 -9.08
C GLU A 49 -4.12 -16.43 -7.74
N HIS A 50 -3.54 -15.63 -6.85
CA HIS A 50 -3.13 -16.09 -5.53
C HIS A 50 -4.34 -16.46 -4.65
N ILE A 51 -5.39 -15.63 -4.65
CA ILE A 51 -6.62 -15.90 -3.90
C ILE A 51 -7.28 -17.20 -4.39
N GLU A 52 -7.38 -17.40 -5.70
CA GLU A 52 -8.09 -18.54 -6.28
C GLU A 52 -7.32 -19.86 -6.15
N THR A 53 -5.99 -19.81 -6.23
CA THR A 53 -5.15 -21.03 -6.27
C THR A 53 -4.47 -21.35 -4.94
N GLY A 54 -4.27 -20.35 -4.08
CA GLY A 54 -3.42 -20.46 -2.89
C GLY A 54 -1.92 -20.59 -3.20
N ASP A 55 -1.50 -20.44 -4.46
CA ASP A 55 -0.09 -20.51 -4.86
C ASP A 55 0.65 -19.26 -4.40
N ARG A 56 1.55 -19.44 -3.43
CA ARG A 56 2.37 -18.36 -2.86
C ARG A 56 3.27 -17.67 -3.88
N THR A 57 3.60 -18.31 -4.99
CA THR A 57 4.41 -17.68 -6.05
C THR A 57 3.62 -16.63 -6.83
N GLN A 58 2.29 -16.67 -6.77
CA GLN A 58 1.41 -15.68 -7.39
C GLN A 58 1.11 -14.48 -6.49
N ALA A 59 1.46 -14.57 -5.20
CA ALA A 59 1.21 -13.51 -4.22
C ALA A 59 2.08 -12.27 -4.49
N PRO A 60 1.58 -11.06 -4.19
CA PRO A 60 2.42 -9.88 -4.22
C PRO A 60 3.52 -9.98 -3.15
N PHE A 61 4.73 -9.53 -3.48
CA PHE A 61 5.83 -9.48 -2.51
C PHE A 61 5.47 -8.59 -1.30
N THR A 62 4.83 -7.46 -1.56
CA THR A 62 4.23 -6.58 -0.54
C THR A 62 2.75 -6.42 -0.83
N SER A 63 1.89 -6.87 0.09
CA SER A 63 0.42 -6.82 0.00
C SER A 63 -0.19 -5.58 0.67
N VAL A 64 0.60 -4.50 0.82
CA VAL A 64 0.18 -3.24 1.46
C VAL A 64 0.60 -2.07 0.61
N VAL A 65 -0.31 -1.12 0.37
CA VAL A 65 -0.02 0.21 -0.17
C VAL A 65 -0.31 1.23 0.91
N VAL A 66 0.64 2.16 1.12
CA VAL A 66 0.44 3.31 1.99
C VAL A 66 -0.12 4.46 1.18
N VAL A 67 -1.21 5.06 1.66
CA VAL A 67 -1.85 6.24 1.07
C VAL A 67 -1.84 7.37 2.11
N PRO A 68 -0.91 8.33 1.98
CA PRO A 68 -0.77 9.45 2.91
C PRO A 68 -2.03 10.32 3.00
N HIS A 69 -2.36 10.83 4.19
CA HIS A 69 -3.48 11.77 4.36
C HIS A 69 -3.17 13.18 3.86
N ASP A 70 -1.89 13.52 3.70
CA ASP A 70 -1.41 14.84 3.26
C ASP A 70 -1.50 15.05 1.74
N GLY A 71 -1.92 14.03 1.00
CA GLY A 71 -2.06 14.07 -0.47
C GLY A 71 -0.80 13.71 -1.23
N SER A 72 0.29 13.34 -0.54
CA SER A 72 1.46 12.74 -1.19
C SER A 72 1.12 11.41 -1.86
N ASP A 73 1.94 10.99 -2.82
CA ASP A 73 1.65 9.83 -3.66
C ASP A 73 1.58 8.51 -2.88
N PRO A 74 0.67 7.60 -3.27
CA PRO A 74 0.66 6.23 -2.77
C PRO A 74 1.99 5.52 -3.04
N HIS A 75 2.42 4.67 -2.11
CA HIS A 75 3.69 3.95 -2.25
C HIS A 75 3.70 2.65 -1.45
N PHE A 76 4.66 1.77 -1.76
CA PHE A 76 4.93 0.61 -0.91
C PHE A 76 5.71 1.01 0.34
N PRO A 77 5.37 0.47 1.52
CA PRO A 77 6.22 0.62 2.69
C PRO A 77 7.55 -0.15 2.50
N PRO A 78 8.62 0.23 3.21
CA PRO A 78 9.86 -0.53 3.25
C PRO A 78 9.62 -1.97 3.71
N THR A 79 10.15 -2.95 2.96
CA THR A 79 9.91 -4.38 3.20
C THR A 79 10.72 -4.95 4.37
N ASN A 80 11.77 -4.25 4.78
CA ASN A 80 12.61 -4.62 5.92
C ASN A 80 12.04 -4.18 7.28
N LEU A 81 10.89 -3.51 7.31
CA LEU A 81 10.26 -3.00 8.54
C LEU A 81 8.77 -3.36 8.61
N PRO A 82 8.24 -3.64 9.81
CA PRO A 82 6.79 -3.71 10.01
C PRO A 82 6.11 -2.40 9.61
N VAL A 83 4.96 -2.50 8.93
CA VAL A 83 4.20 -1.34 8.43
C VAL A 83 3.88 -0.37 9.56
N GLU A 84 3.38 -0.85 10.71
CA GLU A 84 3.08 0.01 11.86
C GLU A 84 4.28 0.85 12.32
N LYS A 85 5.49 0.25 12.34
CA LYS A 85 6.72 0.96 12.70
C LYS A 85 7.07 2.02 11.66
N TYR A 86 6.92 1.71 10.37
CA TYR A 86 7.10 2.69 9.30
C TYR A 86 6.12 3.87 9.45
N MET A 87 4.83 3.60 9.66
CA MET A 87 3.81 4.63 9.83
C MET A 87 4.10 5.53 11.04
N GLY A 88 4.56 4.95 12.15
CA GLY A 88 4.99 5.69 13.34
C GLY A 88 6.18 6.61 13.06
N LEU A 89 7.20 6.10 12.37
CA LEU A 89 8.38 6.90 12.00
C LEU A 89 8.02 8.08 11.08
N ARG A 90 7.10 7.88 10.13
CA ARG A 90 6.62 8.96 9.25
C ARG A 90 5.92 10.07 10.01
N VAL A 91 5.08 9.74 11.01
CA VAL A 91 4.41 10.74 11.85
C VAL A 91 5.37 11.49 12.75
N SER A 92 6.34 10.80 13.34
CA SER A 92 7.34 11.45 14.21
C SER A 92 8.33 12.35 13.47
N GLY A 93 8.43 12.21 12.14
CA GLY A 93 9.49 12.87 11.35
C GLY A 93 10.86 12.18 11.43
N ASP A 94 10.97 11.10 12.21
CA ASP A 94 12.21 10.32 12.38
C ASP A 94 12.49 9.37 11.22
N TRP A 95 11.58 9.26 10.25
CA TRP A 95 11.88 8.55 9.01
C TRP A 95 13.03 9.24 8.28
N PRO A 96 14.16 8.55 8.00
CA PRO A 96 15.27 9.18 7.30
C PRO A 96 14.80 9.60 5.91
N THR A 97 14.64 10.91 5.70
CA THR A 97 14.56 11.47 4.36
C THR A 97 15.91 11.18 3.72
N GLN A 98 15.92 10.47 2.59
CA GLN A 98 17.17 10.28 1.86
C GLN A 98 17.71 11.66 1.50
N LYS A 99 18.75 12.11 2.20
CA LYS A 99 19.59 13.22 1.76
C LYS A 99 20.40 12.70 0.58
N GLY A 100 20.01 13.12 -0.62
CA GLY A 100 20.85 13.18 -1.82
C GLY A 100 21.24 11.85 -2.45
N GLN A 101 20.72 11.59 -3.65
CA GLN A 101 21.55 11.12 -4.75
C GLN A 101 21.82 12.30 -5.68
#